data_AF-A0A395D099-F1
#
_entry.id   AF-A0A395D099-F1
#
_cell.length_a   1.000
_cell.length_b   1.000
_cell.length_c   1.000
_cell.angle_alpha   90.00
_cell.angle_beta   90.00
_cell.angle_gamma   90.00
#
_symmetry.space_group_name_H-M   'P 1'
#
loop_
_entity.id
_entity.type
_entity.pdbx_description
1 polymer ?
#
loop_
_entity_poly.entity_id
_entity_poly.type
_entity_poly.pdbx_seq_one_letter_code
_entity_poly.pdbx_strand_id
1 'polypeptide(L)'
;MTEVKRSFFSASRFHIDHAIGFASSRFGVSGLRRRQRLPPARETESNMLEDADAFIPFAGKNGQLFIGKAGGIDLVDLFGKAIAPGRLLQWRRAFERRGRELKRRDIRYVVNFAPSAHIVCAGDLPDDLAGKLSSPVPALLKTGPIENVTFIDSLDALRRPGAEFGVYRKTDSHWSQYGAWIAYRDACREIEKLTPVARLERGEVDFDLRHGYGDLSIFMKPEGPAEHHPRCRIDPRRAARIVRQNKVAARNRLLEYRCDGAPSAAMFFHDSYLATQAPFWTRSFGRTLLVGITSRVFLDAVDAWRPDVVISEMADHRLFQPPQDHEPWSFHDEFECDCDSPAGQVTAQALILLRQMKVDEAAKALTGIENQAGFGAHHARVAAQVFVSNHEFSRALEMSRLALAAQPRRASYLWIAAYAEAYNGNPEAAVNFATWAVGADPHNGAFAAFLASLLIGLQRWSDAAVLLENIAPQLADCPDLWRSLKIVRAARGDPAGAEQAGEMAQSFEV
;
A
#
# COMPACT_ATOMS: atom_id res chain seq x y z
N MET A 1 9.37 -21.93 -34.03
CA MET A 1 8.23 -22.00 -33.10
C MET A 1 8.62 -22.00 -31.60
N THR A 2 9.92 -22.09 -31.24
CA THR A 2 10.38 -22.34 -29.86
C THR A 2 11.09 -21.15 -29.19
N GLU A 3 11.59 -20.17 -29.95
CA GLU A 3 12.30 -18.99 -29.41
C GLU A 3 11.38 -17.82 -29.01
N VAL A 4 10.34 -17.53 -29.79
CA VAL A 4 9.36 -16.48 -29.49
C VAL A 4 8.52 -16.81 -28.24
N LYS A 5 8.24 -18.10 -27.99
CA LYS A 5 7.60 -18.57 -26.75
C LYS A 5 8.49 -18.36 -25.52
N ARG A 6 9.80 -18.59 -25.60
CA ARG A 6 10.72 -18.39 -24.45
C ARG A 6 10.97 -16.90 -24.13
N SER A 7 11.02 -16.05 -25.16
CA SER A 7 11.25 -14.60 -25.01
C SER A 7 10.05 -13.88 -24.36
N PHE A 8 8.81 -14.21 -24.73
CA PHE A 8 7.63 -13.53 -24.21
C PHE A 8 7.31 -13.89 -22.74
N PHE A 9 7.48 -15.16 -22.36
CA PHE A 9 7.39 -15.57 -20.95
C PHE A 9 8.52 -14.97 -20.10
N SER A 10 9.68 -14.63 -20.68
CA SER A 10 10.78 -13.96 -19.97
C SER A 10 10.46 -12.49 -19.61
N ALA A 11 9.82 -11.74 -20.50
CA ALA A 11 9.43 -10.35 -20.22
C ALA A 11 8.24 -10.27 -19.24
N SER A 12 7.28 -11.20 -19.37
CA SER A 12 6.13 -11.32 -18.44
C SER A 12 6.57 -11.78 -17.04
N ARG A 13 7.58 -12.66 -16.97
CA ARG A 13 8.21 -13.11 -15.73
C ARG A 13 8.84 -11.96 -14.94
N PHE A 14 9.36 -10.91 -15.59
CA PHE A 14 9.94 -9.75 -14.89
C PHE A 14 8.90 -8.92 -14.12
N HIS A 15 7.68 -8.75 -14.64
CA HIS A 15 6.61 -8.01 -13.97
C HIS A 15 5.88 -8.87 -12.93
N ILE A 16 5.77 -10.17 -13.15
CA ILE A 16 5.04 -11.09 -12.27
C ILE A 16 5.90 -11.57 -11.10
N ASP A 17 7.20 -11.83 -11.30
CA ASP A 17 8.13 -12.08 -10.19
C ASP A 17 8.23 -10.85 -9.27
N HIS A 18 8.03 -9.63 -9.81
CA HIS A 18 7.94 -8.40 -9.03
C HIS A 18 6.65 -8.32 -8.18
N ALA A 19 5.51 -8.74 -8.73
CA ALA A 19 4.22 -8.78 -8.02
C ALA A 19 4.16 -9.89 -6.96
N ILE A 20 4.87 -11.00 -7.18
CA ILE A 20 4.92 -12.15 -6.28
C ILE A 20 5.99 -11.96 -5.18
N GLY A 21 7.03 -11.16 -5.44
CA GLY A 21 8.22 -11.01 -4.57
C GLY A 21 8.56 -9.59 -4.08
N PHE A 22 7.61 -8.65 -3.95
CA PHE A 22 7.99 -7.27 -3.59
C PHE A 22 8.50 -7.09 -2.15
N ALA A 23 9.83 -7.14 -2.01
CA ALA A 23 10.77 -6.13 -1.49
C ALA A 23 12.15 -6.57 -2.02
N SER A 24 13.00 -5.82 -2.71
CA SER A 24 13.27 -4.40 -2.79
C SER A 24 14.03 -4.10 -4.10
N SER A 25 14.27 -2.82 -4.36
CA SER A 25 15.14 -2.26 -5.40
C SER A 25 16.44 -3.03 -5.65
N ARG A 26 16.80 -3.12 -6.94
CA ARG A 26 18.09 -3.57 -7.49
C ARG A 26 19.29 -3.04 -6.69
N PHE A 27 20.19 -3.92 -6.27
CA PHE A 27 21.65 -3.94 -6.52
C PHE A 27 22.28 -4.98 -5.58
N GLY A 28 23.08 -5.90 -6.14
CA GLY A 28 23.70 -6.99 -5.39
C GLY A 28 24.86 -6.55 -4.49
N VAL A 29 25.36 -7.48 -3.68
CA VAL A 29 26.79 -7.70 -3.41
C VAL A 29 26.97 -9.02 -2.62
N SER A 30 28.05 -9.70 -2.97
CA SER A 30 28.63 -10.91 -2.42
C SER A 30 29.13 -10.80 -0.98
N GLY A 31 28.93 -11.89 -0.21
CA GLY A 31 29.96 -12.51 0.64
C GLY A 31 30.15 -11.97 2.06
N LEU A 32 29.84 -12.80 3.07
CA LEU A 32 30.80 -13.26 4.09
C LEU A 32 30.17 -14.27 5.06
N ARG A 33 30.90 -15.37 5.29
CA ARG A 33 30.63 -16.39 6.32
C ARG A 33 31.24 -15.93 7.65
N ARG A 34 30.55 -16.18 8.78
CA ARG A 34 30.99 -17.11 9.85
C ARG A 34 30.04 -17.12 11.05
N ARG A 35 29.90 -18.31 11.62
CA ARG A 35 29.16 -18.68 12.85
C ARG A 35 29.90 -18.23 14.11
N GLN A 36 29.16 -17.95 15.18
CA GLN A 36 29.45 -18.49 16.53
C GLN A 36 28.18 -18.50 17.40
N ARG A 37 28.01 -19.58 18.19
CA ARG A 37 26.93 -19.85 19.15
C ARG A 37 27.37 -19.44 20.55
N LEU A 38 26.47 -18.90 21.39
CA LEU A 38 26.45 -19.11 22.85
C LEU A 38 24.98 -19.03 23.39
N PRO A 39 24.61 -19.74 24.48
CA PRO A 39 23.24 -19.89 24.99
C PRO A 39 23.02 -19.17 26.37
N PRO A 40 21.90 -19.40 27.07
CA PRO A 40 20.67 -18.61 27.03
C PRO A 40 20.51 -17.69 28.26
N ALA A 41 20.04 -16.46 28.05
CA ALA A 41 19.54 -15.61 29.13
C ALA A 41 18.09 -15.21 28.81
N ARG A 42 17.21 -15.38 29.79
CA ARG A 42 15.81 -14.93 29.73
C ARG A 42 15.80 -13.40 29.77
N GLU A 43 15.67 -12.78 28.61
CA GLU A 43 15.32 -11.37 28.48
C GLU A 43 14.20 -11.24 27.44
N THR A 44 13.21 -10.43 27.79
CA THR A 44 12.14 -9.99 26.91
C THR A 44 12.73 -9.11 25.82
N GLU A 45 13.31 -9.73 24.79
CA GLU A 45 13.91 -9.03 23.65
C GLU A 45 12.84 -8.56 22.67
N SER A 46 12.77 -7.23 22.59
CA SER A 46 12.45 -6.42 21.41
C SER A 46 12.63 -7.15 20.07
N ASN A 47 11.58 -7.80 19.57
CA ASN A 47 11.47 -8.26 18.18
C ASN A 47 11.10 -7.10 17.24
N MET A 48 11.89 -6.03 17.26
CA MET A 48 11.87 -5.00 16.22
C MET A 48 12.88 -5.39 15.15
N LEU A 49 12.39 -6.22 14.21
CA LEU A 49 12.74 -6.21 12.78
C LEU A 49 14.20 -5.81 12.45
N GLU A 50 15.07 -6.81 12.27
CA GLU A 50 16.16 -6.69 11.29
C GLU A 50 15.55 -6.64 9.88
N ASP A 51 14.94 -5.50 9.55
CA ASP A 51 14.50 -5.17 8.19
C ASP A 51 15.73 -4.67 7.41
N ALA A 52 15.92 -5.21 6.21
CA ALA A 52 16.81 -4.63 5.19
C ALA A 52 16.31 -3.25 4.67
N ASP A 53 15.31 -2.67 5.33
CA ASP A 53 14.70 -1.37 5.10
C ASP A 53 14.97 -0.38 6.27
N ALA A 54 16.17 -0.41 6.86
CA ALA A 54 16.51 0.49 7.96
C ALA A 54 16.36 1.97 7.55
N PHE A 55 15.64 2.75 8.36
CA PHE A 55 15.67 4.21 8.24
C PHE A 55 17.07 4.70 8.59
N ILE A 56 17.62 5.55 7.73
CA ILE A 56 18.88 6.26 8.00
C ILE A 56 18.50 7.71 8.29
N PRO A 57 18.35 8.09 9.57
CA PRO A 57 18.05 9.48 9.93
C PRO A 57 19.28 10.38 9.73
N PHE A 58 19.04 11.68 9.62
CA PHE A 58 20.06 12.70 9.77
C PHE A 58 19.59 13.80 10.72
N ALA A 59 20.55 14.47 11.37
CA ALA A 59 20.28 15.56 12.28
C ALA A 59 20.20 16.90 11.52
N GLY A 60 19.15 17.65 11.78
CA GLY A 60 19.06 19.07 11.45
C GLY A 60 19.45 19.97 12.61
N LYS A 61 19.07 21.24 12.50
CA LYS A 61 19.22 22.26 13.54
C LYS A 61 18.23 22.02 14.68
N ASN A 62 18.49 22.65 15.83
CA ASN A 62 17.59 22.68 16.99
C ASN A 62 17.13 21.30 17.54
N GLY A 63 17.89 20.25 17.22
CA GLY A 63 17.64 18.87 17.64
C GLY A 63 16.56 18.13 16.85
N GLN A 64 16.10 18.66 15.70
CA GLN A 64 15.17 17.96 14.81
C GLN A 64 15.91 16.88 14.02
N LEU A 65 15.38 15.65 14.04
CA LEU A 65 15.78 14.55 13.17
C LEU A 65 14.86 14.50 11.96
N PHE A 66 15.43 14.06 10.84
CA PHE A 66 14.74 13.88 9.58
C PHE A 66 15.08 12.50 9.01
N ILE A 67 14.17 11.93 8.21
CA ILE A 67 14.48 10.74 7.44
C ILE A 67 15.47 11.12 6.33
N GLY A 68 16.66 10.54 6.30
CA GLY A 68 17.56 10.61 5.15
C GLY A 68 17.17 9.57 4.12
N LYS A 69 17.36 8.30 4.46
CA LYS A 69 16.99 7.16 3.62
C LYS A 69 15.94 6.28 4.28
N ALA A 70 15.04 5.71 3.48
CA ALA A 70 14.06 4.71 3.91
C ALA A 70 13.96 3.63 2.83
N GLY A 71 14.19 2.36 3.17
CA GLY A 71 14.13 1.26 2.20
C GLY A 71 15.06 1.46 0.99
N GLY A 72 16.26 2.00 1.21
CA GLY A 72 17.22 2.33 0.14
C GLY A 72 16.91 3.59 -0.68
N ILE A 73 15.76 4.22 -0.46
CA ILE A 73 15.34 5.45 -1.16
C ILE A 73 15.82 6.67 -0.37
N ASP A 74 16.44 7.63 -1.05
CA ASP A 74 16.87 8.91 -0.47
C ASP A 74 15.75 9.95 -0.54
N LEU A 75 15.15 10.27 0.61
CA LEU A 75 14.02 11.22 0.66
C LEU A 75 14.47 12.66 0.41
N VAL A 76 15.71 13.01 0.76
CA VAL A 76 16.25 14.35 0.51
C VAL A 76 16.39 14.56 -1.00
N ASP A 77 16.91 13.57 -1.71
CA ASP A 77 17.00 13.60 -3.18
C ASP A 77 15.60 13.67 -3.83
N LEU A 78 14.63 12.90 -3.32
CA LEU A 78 13.26 12.95 -3.83
C LEU A 78 12.62 14.33 -3.65
N PHE A 79 12.68 14.92 -2.46
CA PHE A 79 12.12 16.24 -2.21
C PHE A 79 12.90 17.38 -2.87
N GLY A 80 14.19 17.17 -3.13
CA GLY A 80 15.04 18.10 -3.89
C GLY A 80 14.76 18.09 -5.39
N LYS A 81 14.02 17.10 -5.88
CA LYS A 81 13.63 16.96 -7.29
C LYS A 81 12.14 17.22 -7.48
N ALA A 82 11.79 17.72 -8.66
CA ALA A 82 10.40 17.73 -9.07
C ALA A 82 9.92 16.28 -9.27
N ILE A 83 8.71 15.98 -8.81
CA ILE A 83 8.03 14.72 -9.11
C ILE A 83 7.92 14.54 -10.63
N ALA A 84 8.28 13.34 -11.12
CA ALA A 84 8.28 13.05 -12.54
C ALA A 84 6.87 13.19 -13.16
N PRO A 85 6.73 13.74 -14.38
CA PRO A 85 5.44 13.90 -15.04
C PRO A 85 4.64 12.60 -15.16
N GLY A 86 5.28 11.48 -15.49
CA GLY A 86 4.65 10.17 -15.59
C GLY A 86 4.18 9.64 -14.24
N ARG A 87 4.92 9.93 -13.16
CA ARG A 87 4.49 9.63 -11.79
C ARG A 87 3.24 10.42 -11.40
N LEU A 88 3.20 11.72 -11.72
CA LEU A 88 2.02 12.56 -11.53
C LEU A 88 0.81 12.03 -12.32
N LEU A 89 1.04 11.65 -13.57
CA LEU A 89 -0.01 11.09 -14.42
C LEU A 89 -0.56 9.78 -13.85
N GLN A 90 0.29 8.88 -13.35
CA GLN A 90 -0.17 7.65 -12.70
C GLN A 90 -1.08 7.93 -11.50
N TRP A 91 -0.66 8.82 -10.59
CA TRP A 91 -1.49 9.20 -9.43
C TRP A 91 -2.79 9.87 -9.85
N ARG A 92 -2.74 10.77 -10.84
CA ARG A 92 -3.94 11.41 -11.38
C ARG A 92 -4.92 10.38 -11.91
N ARG A 93 -4.48 9.43 -12.74
CA ARG A 93 -5.34 8.37 -13.29
C ARG A 93 -5.89 7.45 -12.19
N ALA A 94 -5.08 7.12 -11.18
CA ALA A 94 -5.53 6.33 -10.04
C ALA A 94 -6.64 7.06 -9.25
N PHE A 95 -6.48 8.36 -8.99
CA PHE A 95 -7.52 9.15 -8.32
C PHE A 95 -8.76 9.34 -9.19
N GLU A 96 -8.64 9.52 -10.50
CA GLU A 96 -9.77 9.54 -11.44
C GLU A 96 -10.55 8.23 -11.41
N ARG A 97 -9.86 7.07 -11.42
CA ARG A 97 -10.51 5.77 -11.30
C ARG A 97 -11.19 5.62 -9.94
N ARG A 98 -10.48 5.84 -8.84
CA ARG A 98 -11.03 5.72 -7.48
C ARG A 98 -12.25 6.62 -7.29
N GLY A 99 -12.15 7.90 -7.70
CA GLY A 99 -13.25 8.87 -7.63
C GLY A 99 -14.49 8.39 -8.38
N ARG A 100 -14.31 7.88 -9.61
CA ARG A 100 -15.39 7.33 -10.43
C ARG A 100 -16.01 6.07 -9.82
N GLU A 101 -15.20 5.12 -9.34
CA GLU A 101 -15.71 3.87 -8.76
C GLU A 101 -16.45 4.11 -7.44
N LEU A 102 -15.98 5.05 -6.61
CA LEU A 102 -16.65 5.45 -5.37
C LEU A 102 -17.91 6.26 -5.66
N LYS A 103 -17.90 7.14 -6.67
CA LYS A 103 -19.09 7.90 -7.09
C LYS A 103 -20.23 6.97 -7.52
N ARG A 104 -19.93 5.90 -8.28
CA ARG A 104 -20.92 4.90 -8.69
C ARG A 104 -21.58 4.17 -7.51
N ARG A 105 -20.94 4.18 -6.35
CA ARG A 105 -21.42 3.58 -5.10
C ARG A 105 -22.10 4.59 -4.18
N ASP A 106 -22.24 5.85 -4.62
CA ASP A 106 -22.68 6.99 -3.81
C ASP A 106 -21.77 7.26 -2.60
N ILE A 107 -20.47 7.03 -2.76
CA ILE A 107 -19.45 7.19 -1.72
C ILE A 107 -18.56 8.38 -2.05
N ARG A 108 -18.35 9.26 -1.07
CA ARG A 108 -17.45 10.42 -1.19
C ARG A 108 -16.00 9.97 -1.07
N TYR A 109 -15.10 10.54 -1.87
CA TYR A 109 -13.68 10.22 -1.80
C TYR A 109 -12.84 11.44 -1.43
N VAL A 110 -12.03 11.27 -0.39
CA VAL A 110 -11.14 12.29 0.14
C VAL A 110 -9.72 11.75 0.13
N VAL A 111 -8.78 12.59 -0.26
CA VAL A 111 -7.34 12.32 -0.15
C VAL A 111 -6.75 13.37 0.77
N ASN A 112 -6.33 12.94 1.95
CA ASN A 112 -5.74 13.78 2.98
C ASN A 112 -4.23 13.55 3.02
N PHE A 113 -3.46 14.56 2.62
CA PHE A 113 -2.00 14.48 2.62
C PHE A 113 -1.44 14.90 3.97
N ALA A 114 -0.52 14.11 4.51
CA ALA A 114 0.33 14.48 5.62
C ALA A 114 1.68 15.03 5.10
N PRO A 115 1.93 16.35 5.18
CA PRO A 115 3.16 16.93 4.65
C PRO A 115 4.34 16.54 5.53
N SER A 116 5.41 15.96 4.97
CA SER A 116 6.54 15.44 5.76
C SER A 116 7.27 16.52 6.57
N ALA A 117 7.95 16.10 7.65
CA ALA A 117 8.74 16.98 8.52
C ALA A 117 9.74 17.84 7.74
N HIS A 118 10.35 17.31 6.67
CA HIS A 118 11.26 18.04 5.76
C HIS A 118 10.65 19.31 5.18
N ILE A 119 9.34 19.30 4.95
CA ILE A 119 8.60 20.41 4.37
C ILE A 119 8.06 21.32 5.48
N VAL A 120 7.46 20.75 6.52
CA VAL A 120 6.85 21.55 7.61
C VAL A 120 7.92 22.26 8.45
N CYS A 121 8.96 21.54 8.86
CA CYS A 121 10.06 22.02 9.69
C CYS A 121 11.27 22.44 8.84
N ALA A 122 11.05 23.02 7.66
CA ALA A 122 12.12 23.39 6.73
C ALA A 122 13.15 24.38 7.33
N GLY A 123 12.76 25.17 8.34
CA GLY A 123 13.68 26.07 9.07
C GLY A 123 14.72 25.33 9.92
N ASP A 124 14.42 24.09 10.32
CA ASP A 124 15.34 23.23 11.08
C ASP A 124 16.22 22.35 10.18
N LEU A 125 16.08 22.43 8.85
CA LEU A 125 17.00 21.74 7.94
C LEU A 125 18.42 22.34 8.02
N PRO A 126 19.46 21.54 7.79
CA PRO A 126 20.81 22.03 7.52
C PRO A 126 20.84 23.13 6.44
N ASP A 127 21.76 24.08 6.55
CA ASP A 127 21.80 25.26 5.68
C ASP A 127 22.02 24.91 4.20
N ASP A 128 22.66 23.79 3.91
CA ASP A 128 22.85 23.27 2.56
C ASP A 128 21.57 22.64 1.96
N LEU A 129 20.54 22.37 2.76
CA LEU A 129 19.24 21.85 2.31
C LEU A 129 18.10 22.89 2.42
N ALA A 130 18.28 23.93 3.23
CA ALA A 130 17.29 24.96 3.45
C ALA A 130 16.80 25.58 2.15
N GLY A 131 15.47 25.60 1.94
CA GLY A 131 14.82 26.15 0.74
C GLY A 131 14.98 25.32 -0.54
N LYS A 132 15.65 24.16 -0.49
CA LYS A 132 15.85 23.28 -1.67
C LYS A 132 14.84 22.15 -1.78
N LEU A 133 14.13 21.85 -0.70
CA LEU A 133 13.16 20.75 -0.64
C LEU A 133 11.74 21.28 -0.91
N SER A 134 10.96 20.53 -1.68
CA SER A 134 9.60 20.90 -2.06
C SER A 134 8.65 19.71 -1.98
N SER A 135 7.41 19.96 -1.54
CA SER A 135 6.37 18.92 -1.52
C SER A 135 5.89 18.60 -2.94
N PRO A 136 5.59 17.33 -3.27
CA PRO A 136 5.00 16.97 -4.56
C PRO A 136 3.50 17.35 -4.68
N VAL A 137 2.82 17.62 -3.57
CA VAL A 137 1.35 17.87 -3.55
C VAL A 137 0.93 19.05 -4.42
N PRO A 138 1.59 20.23 -4.38
CA PRO A 138 1.24 21.34 -5.26
C PRO A 138 1.30 21.00 -6.76
N ALA A 139 2.23 20.14 -7.18
CA ALA A 139 2.33 19.72 -8.57
C ALA A 139 1.14 18.85 -8.99
N LEU A 140 0.68 17.95 -8.11
CA LEU A 140 -0.56 17.19 -8.30
C LEU A 140 -1.78 18.12 -8.38
N LEU A 141 -1.93 19.06 -7.44
CA LEU A 141 -3.08 19.97 -7.41
C LEU A 141 -3.17 20.85 -8.66
N LYS A 142 -2.03 21.26 -9.23
CA LYS A 142 -1.95 22.00 -10.50
C LYS A 142 -2.49 21.23 -11.71
N THR A 143 -2.60 19.90 -11.63
CA THR A 143 -3.22 19.11 -12.71
C THR A 143 -4.73 19.36 -12.83
N GLY A 144 -5.33 20.03 -11.84
CA GLY A 144 -6.74 20.43 -11.84
C GLY A 144 -7.63 19.44 -11.07
N PRO A 145 -8.90 19.83 -10.83
CA PRO A 145 -9.82 19.02 -10.04
C PRO A 145 -10.11 17.67 -10.69
N ILE A 146 -10.52 16.72 -9.86
CA ILE A 146 -10.99 15.39 -10.28
C ILE A 146 -12.39 15.20 -9.72
N GLU A 147 -13.29 14.68 -10.55
CA GLU A 147 -14.67 14.45 -10.16
C GLU A 147 -14.77 13.48 -8.96
N ASN A 148 -15.59 13.84 -7.97
CA ASN A 148 -15.79 13.09 -6.73
C ASN A 148 -14.50 12.88 -5.89
N VAL A 149 -13.47 13.70 -6.07
CA VAL A 149 -12.24 13.66 -5.25
C VAL A 149 -12.02 15.02 -4.60
N THR A 150 -11.91 15.02 -3.28
CA THR A 150 -11.50 16.20 -2.50
C THR A 150 -10.08 15.99 -1.98
N PHE A 151 -9.15 16.82 -2.45
CA PHE A 151 -7.79 16.85 -1.94
C PHE A 151 -7.67 17.82 -0.76
N ILE A 152 -7.00 17.37 0.29
CA ILE A 152 -6.74 18.15 1.50
C ILE A 152 -5.23 18.15 1.74
N ASP A 153 -4.65 19.35 1.85
CA ASP A 153 -3.25 19.57 2.17
C ASP A 153 -3.16 20.55 3.35
N SER A 154 -2.77 20.02 4.51
CA SER A 154 -2.69 20.81 5.75
C SER A 154 -1.38 21.57 5.93
N LEU A 155 -0.52 21.68 4.90
CA LEU A 155 0.78 22.33 5.00
C LEU A 155 0.71 23.75 5.55
N ASP A 156 -0.18 24.59 5.00
CA ASP A 156 -0.32 25.97 5.44
C ASP A 156 -0.89 26.06 6.86
N ALA A 157 -1.74 25.12 7.28
CA ALA A 157 -2.26 25.06 8.63
C ALA A 157 -1.15 24.70 9.65
N LEU A 158 -0.26 23.78 9.27
CA LEU A 158 0.85 23.32 10.11
C LEU A 158 1.99 24.34 10.23
N ARG A 159 2.20 25.20 9.23
CA ARG A 159 3.24 26.24 9.22
C ARG A 159 2.86 27.53 9.95
N ARG A 160 1.62 27.67 10.44
CA ARG A 160 1.19 28.92 11.09
C ARG A 160 2.02 29.19 12.35
N PRO A 161 2.57 30.41 12.51
CA PRO A 161 3.31 30.77 13.71
C PRO A 161 2.38 30.82 14.94
N GLY A 162 2.98 30.71 16.13
CA GLY A 162 2.24 30.81 17.40
C GLY A 162 1.58 29.51 17.88
N ALA A 163 2.09 28.36 17.44
CA ALA A 163 1.66 27.07 17.94
C ALA A 163 1.96 26.91 19.44
N GLU A 164 0.98 26.42 20.20
CA GLU A 164 1.10 26.15 21.64
C GLU A 164 2.14 25.05 21.94
N PHE A 165 2.22 24.06 21.05
CA PHE A 165 3.16 22.95 21.11
C PHE A 165 3.84 22.75 19.75
N GLY A 166 4.98 22.04 19.73
CA GLY A 166 5.63 21.61 18.49
C GLY A 166 4.67 20.77 17.63
N VAL A 167 4.54 21.12 16.35
CA VAL A 167 3.67 20.41 15.39
C VAL A 167 4.27 19.10 14.92
N TYR A 168 5.60 18.98 14.96
CA TYR A 168 6.34 17.74 14.75
C TYR A 168 7.08 17.34 16.01
N ARG A 169 7.28 16.03 16.11
CA ARG A 169 8.17 15.43 17.08
C ARG A 169 9.61 15.63 16.60
N LYS A 170 10.53 15.94 17.52
CA LYS A 170 11.92 16.24 17.19
C LYS A 170 12.70 14.98 16.82
N THR A 171 12.45 13.87 17.50
CA THR A 171 13.23 12.63 17.29
C THR A 171 12.44 11.53 16.58
N ASP A 172 11.34 11.90 15.92
CA ASP A 172 10.41 11.01 15.24
C ASP A 172 10.06 11.55 13.85
N SER A 173 9.69 10.67 12.94
CA SER A 173 9.32 11.00 11.57
C SER A 173 7.93 11.60 11.43
N HIS A 174 7.06 11.46 12.43
CA HIS A 174 5.66 11.85 12.40
C HIS A 174 5.41 13.23 13.04
N TRP A 175 4.26 13.81 12.71
CA TRP A 175 3.72 14.94 13.48
C TRP A 175 3.52 14.57 14.95
N SER A 176 3.48 15.58 15.82
CA SER A 176 3.00 15.38 17.19
C SER A 176 1.48 15.19 17.20
N GLN A 177 0.88 14.73 18.31
CA GLN A 177 -0.59 14.70 18.41
C GLN A 177 -1.23 16.09 18.31
N TYR A 178 -0.46 17.15 18.60
CA TYR A 178 -0.89 18.52 18.39
C TYR A 178 -0.88 18.93 16.91
N GLY A 179 0.18 18.57 16.15
CA GLY A 179 0.19 18.75 14.70
C GLY A 179 -0.90 17.95 14.01
N ALA A 180 -1.07 16.69 14.41
CA ALA A 180 -2.15 15.81 13.98
C ALA A 180 -3.54 16.43 14.22
N TRP A 181 -3.75 17.08 15.36
CA TRP A 181 -4.97 17.81 15.70
C TRP A 181 -5.23 19.01 14.78
N ILE A 182 -4.19 19.80 14.47
CA ILE A 182 -4.30 20.92 13.54
C ILE A 182 -4.73 20.41 12.16
N ALA A 183 -4.07 19.38 11.64
CA ALA A 183 -4.40 18.78 10.36
C ALA A 183 -5.81 18.14 10.37
N TYR A 184 -6.21 17.48 11.46
CA TYR A 184 -7.57 16.95 11.63
C TYR A 184 -8.63 18.04 11.52
N ARG A 185 -8.43 19.19 12.19
CA ARG A 185 -9.38 20.30 12.14
C ARG A 185 -9.48 20.93 10.76
N ASP A 186 -8.37 20.99 10.04
CA ASP A 186 -8.34 21.45 8.65
C ASP A 186 -9.12 20.49 7.74
N ALA A 187 -8.83 19.19 7.86
CA ALA A 187 -9.53 18.16 7.10
C ALA A 187 -11.04 18.12 7.39
N CYS A 188 -11.46 18.25 8.65
CA CYS A 188 -12.89 18.28 9.00
C CYS A 188 -13.65 19.40 8.28
N ARG A 189 -13.06 20.59 8.11
CA ARG A 189 -13.73 21.71 7.41
C ARG A 189 -14.11 21.36 5.98
N GLU A 190 -13.27 20.58 5.30
CA GLU A 190 -13.54 20.16 3.93
C GLU A 190 -14.47 18.96 3.88
N ILE A 191 -14.32 17.99 4.79
CA ILE A 191 -15.14 16.77 4.81
C ILE A 191 -16.59 17.08 5.23
N GLU A 192 -16.81 18.02 6.15
CA GLU A 192 -18.15 18.47 6.59
C GLU A 192 -19.02 18.97 5.43
N LYS A 193 -18.41 19.42 4.33
CA LYS A 193 -19.12 19.85 3.11
C LYS A 193 -19.66 18.66 2.30
N LEU A 194 -19.13 17.46 2.54
CA LEU A 194 -19.41 16.25 1.76
C LEU A 194 -20.32 15.27 2.50
N THR A 195 -20.13 15.16 3.81
CA THR A 195 -20.88 14.26 4.70
C THR A 195 -20.91 14.84 6.12
N PRO A 196 -21.97 14.58 6.92
CA PRO A 196 -21.98 15.00 8.32
C PRO A 196 -20.78 14.43 9.09
N VAL A 197 -20.10 15.28 9.86
CA VAL A 197 -18.99 14.89 10.74
C VAL A 197 -19.25 15.47 12.13
N ALA A 198 -19.11 14.66 13.17
CA ALA A 198 -19.16 15.13 14.54
C ALA A 198 -17.79 15.70 14.93
N ARG A 199 -17.42 16.88 14.42
CA ARG A 199 -16.12 17.49 14.70
C ARG A 199 -15.91 17.69 16.21
N LEU A 200 -14.68 17.45 16.65
CA LEU A 200 -14.24 17.80 17.99
C LEU A 200 -13.91 19.30 18.04
N GLU A 201 -14.43 19.98 19.04
CA GLU A 201 -14.17 21.38 19.30
C GLU A 201 -12.92 21.56 20.20
N ARG A 202 -12.32 22.77 20.19
CA ARG A 202 -11.08 23.02 20.96
C ARG A 202 -11.25 22.73 22.46
N GLY A 203 -12.43 22.97 23.02
CA GLY A 203 -12.74 22.68 24.42
C GLY A 203 -12.90 21.20 24.76
N GLU A 204 -13.02 20.31 23.77
CA GLU A 204 -13.14 18.86 23.96
C GLU A 204 -11.78 18.14 23.90
N VAL A 205 -10.70 18.85 23.58
CA VAL A 205 -9.36 18.30 23.42
C VAL A 205 -8.34 19.11 24.21
N ASP A 206 -7.57 18.42 25.03
CA ASP A 206 -6.48 18.96 25.83
C ASP A 206 -5.18 18.21 25.55
N PHE A 207 -4.02 18.70 26.01
CA PHE A 207 -2.72 18.09 25.76
C PHE A 207 -1.84 18.02 27.02
N ASP A 208 -1.38 16.82 27.35
CA ASP A 208 -0.34 16.60 28.36
C ASP A 208 1.01 16.40 27.67
N LEU A 209 2.09 16.93 28.24
CA LEU A 209 3.44 16.56 27.82
C LEU A 209 3.82 15.18 28.35
N ARG A 210 4.25 14.30 27.45
CA ARG A 210 4.74 12.95 27.78
C ARG A 210 6.19 12.82 27.37
N HIS A 211 6.95 12.08 28.16
CA HIS A 211 8.36 11.79 27.89
C HIS A 211 8.45 10.45 27.14
N GLY A 212 9.17 10.41 26.01
CA GLY A 212 9.29 9.20 25.20
C GLY A 212 10.30 9.33 24.07
N TYR A 213 10.58 8.21 23.41
CA TYR A 213 11.48 8.12 22.25
C TYR A 213 10.70 8.19 20.95
N GLY A 214 11.32 8.76 19.92
CA GLY A 214 10.77 8.78 18.56
C GLY A 214 11.26 7.60 17.74
N ASP A 215 10.58 7.31 16.64
CA ASP A 215 10.96 6.21 15.73
C ASP A 215 12.32 6.44 15.04
N LEU A 216 12.82 7.68 14.95
CA LEU A 216 14.13 7.97 14.36
C LEU A 216 15.26 7.86 15.40
N SER A 217 14.97 8.05 16.70
CA SER A 217 16.02 7.98 17.72
C SER A 217 16.64 6.59 17.84
N ILE A 218 15.86 5.53 17.63
CA ILE A 218 16.33 4.13 17.71
C ILE A 218 17.37 3.78 16.63
N PHE A 219 17.42 4.54 15.54
CA PHE A 219 18.36 4.32 14.43
C PHE A 219 19.65 5.16 14.57
N MET A 220 19.75 6.01 15.60
CA MET A 220 20.95 6.81 15.88
C MET A 220 21.99 5.98 16.65
N LYS A 221 23.28 6.32 16.46
CA LYS A 221 24.39 5.75 17.26
C LYS A 221 25.26 6.88 17.84
N PRO A 222 25.29 7.07 19.17
CA PRO A 222 24.43 6.44 20.19
C PRO A 222 22.95 6.76 19.95
N GLU A 223 22.06 5.98 20.58
CA GLU A 223 20.61 6.19 20.48
C GLU A 223 20.25 7.64 20.82
N GLY A 224 19.32 8.21 20.05
CA GLY A 224 18.91 9.60 20.20
C GLY A 224 18.23 9.90 21.54
N PRO A 225 18.20 11.16 21.98
CA PRO A 225 17.58 11.52 23.25
C PRO A 225 16.06 11.32 23.20
N ALA A 226 15.49 10.97 24.35
CA ALA A 226 14.04 11.08 24.55
C ALA A 226 13.60 12.56 24.49
N GLU A 227 12.34 12.78 24.16
CA GLU A 227 11.73 14.10 24.04
C GLU A 227 10.45 14.21 24.86
N HIS A 228 10.07 15.45 25.19
CA HIS A 228 8.73 15.76 25.65
C HIS A 228 7.84 16.07 24.47
N HIS A 229 6.78 15.29 24.27
CA HIS A 229 5.84 15.47 23.17
C HIS A 229 4.39 15.57 23.66
N PRO A 230 3.55 16.39 23.02
CA PRO A 230 2.15 16.53 23.43
C PRO A 230 1.38 15.24 23.12
N ARG A 231 0.58 14.80 24.08
CA ARG A 231 -0.37 13.70 23.95
C ARG A 231 -1.77 14.21 24.25
N CYS A 232 -2.70 13.97 23.34
CA CYS A 232 -4.07 14.44 23.48
C CYS A 232 -4.81 13.71 24.61
N ARG A 233 -5.64 14.45 25.34
CA ARG A 233 -6.69 13.99 26.22
C ARG A 233 -8.01 14.50 25.65
N ILE A 234 -8.92 13.58 25.31
CA ILE A 234 -10.21 13.94 24.71
C ILE A 234 -11.30 13.76 25.75
N ASP A 235 -12.30 14.64 25.74
CA ASP A 235 -13.48 14.59 26.60
C ASP A 235 -14.08 13.16 26.62
N PRO A 236 -14.23 12.53 27.80
CA PRO A 236 -14.82 11.20 27.92
C PRO A 236 -16.23 11.06 27.33
N ARG A 237 -16.99 12.14 27.22
CA ARG A 237 -18.32 12.15 26.57
C ARG A 237 -18.24 11.84 25.08
N ARG A 238 -17.06 11.99 24.47
CA ARG A 238 -16.76 11.66 23.08
C ARG A 238 -16.07 10.30 22.98
N ALA A 239 -16.46 9.31 23.77
CA ALA A 239 -15.81 8.01 23.76
C ALA A 239 -16.07 7.22 22.47
N ALA A 240 -15.01 6.65 21.91
CA ALA A 240 -15.07 5.66 20.84
C ALA A 240 -14.52 4.32 21.36
N ARG A 241 -15.15 3.21 20.97
CA ARG A 241 -14.74 1.86 21.37
C ARG A 241 -14.36 1.02 20.15
N ILE A 242 -13.35 0.17 20.30
CA ILE A 242 -13.01 -0.84 19.30
C ILE A 242 -14.08 -1.93 19.35
N VAL A 243 -14.68 -2.26 18.20
CA VAL A 243 -15.66 -3.34 18.05
C VAL A 243 -15.11 -4.51 17.23
N ARG A 244 -14.07 -4.27 16.44
CA ARG A 244 -13.34 -5.32 15.69
C ARG A 244 -11.87 -4.94 15.59
N GLN A 245 -11.01 -5.94 15.76
CA GLN A 245 -9.60 -5.85 15.48
C GLN A 245 -9.13 -7.17 14.86
N ASN A 246 -8.39 -7.10 13.75
CA ASN A 246 -7.73 -8.30 13.21
C ASN A 246 -6.49 -8.67 14.04
N LYS A 247 -6.02 -9.91 13.87
CA LYS A 247 -4.93 -10.46 14.66
C LYS A 247 -3.68 -10.64 13.81
N VAL A 248 -3.05 -9.53 13.49
CA VAL A 248 -1.91 -9.48 12.57
C VAL A 248 -0.79 -8.62 13.16
N ALA A 249 0.44 -8.85 12.69
CA ALA A 249 1.58 -7.99 13.02
C ALA A 249 1.37 -6.57 12.44
N ALA A 250 1.95 -5.57 13.13
CA ALA A 250 1.62 -4.14 13.07
C ALA A 250 1.27 -3.51 11.70
N ARG A 251 1.86 -3.96 10.58
CA ARG A 251 1.71 -3.35 9.25
C ARG A 251 0.39 -3.64 8.53
N ASN A 252 -0.44 -4.62 8.93
CA ASN A 252 -1.73 -4.90 8.29
C ASN A 252 -2.93 -4.72 9.24
N ARG A 253 -2.75 -3.88 10.26
CA ARG A 253 -3.73 -3.73 11.34
C ARG A 253 -5.05 -3.14 10.82
N LEU A 254 -6.12 -3.86 11.11
CA LEU A 254 -7.50 -3.45 10.87
C LEU A 254 -8.15 -3.14 12.22
N LEU A 255 -8.71 -1.93 12.36
CA LEU A 255 -9.45 -1.52 13.56
C LEU A 255 -10.80 -0.93 13.17
N GLU A 256 -11.88 -1.52 13.68
CA GLU A 256 -13.22 -0.93 13.58
C GLU A 256 -13.60 -0.30 14.91
N TYR A 257 -14.00 0.97 14.87
CA TYR A 257 -14.48 1.74 16.00
C TYR A 257 -15.96 2.07 15.86
N ARG A 258 -16.61 2.22 17.02
CA ARG A 258 -17.95 2.77 17.16
C ARG A 258 -17.95 3.95 18.13
N CYS A 259 -18.54 5.05 17.72
CA CYS A 259 -18.78 6.23 18.55
C CYS A 259 -20.27 6.55 18.53
N ASP A 260 -20.97 6.29 19.62
CA ASP A 260 -22.41 6.53 19.66
C ASP A 260 -22.69 8.05 19.58
N GLY A 261 -23.66 8.45 18.75
CA GLY A 261 -24.05 9.86 18.55
C GLY A 261 -23.37 10.58 17.37
N ALA A 262 -22.38 9.98 16.71
CA ALA A 262 -21.81 10.54 15.48
C ALA A 262 -22.56 10.03 14.23
N PRO A 263 -22.75 10.86 13.18
CA PRO A 263 -23.80 10.65 12.17
C PRO A 263 -23.43 9.70 11.01
N SER A 264 -22.14 9.58 10.66
CA SER A 264 -21.69 8.95 9.40
C SER A 264 -20.64 7.85 9.62
N ALA A 265 -20.39 7.02 8.61
CA ALA A 265 -19.39 5.97 8.58
C ALA A 265 -18.21 6.34 7.66
N ALA A 266 -16.99 6.23 8.17
CA ALA A 266 -15.77 6.51 7.41
C ALA A 266 -14.83 5.29 7.34
N MET A 267 -14.32 5.01 6.15
CA MET A 267 -13.24 4.04 5.95
C MET A 267 -11.96 4.78 5.58
N PHE A 268 -10.90 4.53 6.34
CA PHE A 268 -9.58 5.10 6.12
C PHE A 268 -8.64 4.05 5.54
N PHE A 269 -8.04 4.34 4.39
CA PHE A 269 -6.84 3.65 3.91
C PHE A 269 -5.66 4.55 4.21
N HIS A 270 -4.74 4.10 5.05
CA HIS A 270 -3.81 5.03 5.69
C HIS A 270 -2.39 4.52 5.87
N ASP A 271 -1.47 5.42 6.18
CA ASP A 271 -0.13 5.07 6.67
C ASP A 271 0.05 5.41 8.17
N SER A 272 1.29 5.38 8.66
CA SER A 272 1.55 5.58 10.08
C SER A 272 1.20 6.99 10.58
N TYR A 273 1.01 7.99 9.71
CA TYR A 273 0.58 9.34 10.10
C TYR A 273 -0.83 9.37 10.69
N LEU A 274 -1.79 8.64 10.10
CA LEU A 274 -3.14 8.53 10.68
C LEU A 274 -3.13 7.93 12.08
N ALA A 275 -2.16 7.07 12.44
CA ALA A 275 -2.13 6.47 13.78
C ALA A 275 -2.13 7.55 14.89
N THR A 276 -1.46 8.67 14.64
CA THR A 276 -1.42 9.82 15.54
C THR A 276 -2.71 10.67 15.49
N GLN A 277 -3.44 10.66 14.37
CA GLN A 277 -4.75 11.32 14.21
C GLN A 277 -5.95 10.46 14.64
N ALA A 278 -5.79 9.14 14.74
CA ALA A 278 -6.87 8.19 15.01
C ALA A 278 -7.72 8.54 16.24
N PRO A 279 -7.16 9.07 17.36
CA PRO A 279 -7.98 9.52 18.48
C PRO A 279 -9.08 10.52 18.10
N PHE A 280 -8.83 11.40 17.13
CA PHE A 280 -9.82 12.40 16.70
C PHE A 280 -10.84 11.81 15.72
N TRP A 281 -10.36 11.09 14.70
CA TRP A 281 -11.22 10.52 13.66
C TRP A 281 -12.24 9.51 14.18
N THR A 282 -11.82 8.64 15.09
CA THR A 282 -12.67 7.59 15.68
C THR A 282 -13.86 8.13 16.47
N ARG A 283 -13.87 9.43 16.79
CA ARG A 283 -14.92 10.14 17.55
C ARG A 283 -15.77 11.07 16.70
N SER A 284 -15.41 11.18 15.42
CA SER A 284 -16.02 12.09 14.45
C SER A 284 -17.04 11.37 13.56
N PHE A 285 -16.98 10.04 13.53
CA PHE A 285 -17.83 9.16 12.75
C PHE A 285 -18.48 8.11 13.67
N GLY A 286 -19.74 7.76 13.39
CA GLY A 286 -20.48 6.75 14.13
C GLY A 286 -19.84 5.37 14.01
N ARG A 287 -19.28 5.09 12.82
CA ARG A 287 -18.46 3.91 12.53
C ARG A 287 -17.17 4.34 11.84
N THR A 288 -16.05 3.79 12.24
CA THR A 288 -14.76 4.07 11.59
C THR A 288 -14.01 2.78 11.35
N LEU A 289 -13.62 2.51 10.10
CA LEU A 289 -12.69 1.43 9.79
C LEU A 289 -11.33 2.03 9.45
N LEU A 290 -10.31 1.69 10.23
CA LEU A 290 -8.92 2.05 9.96
C LEU A 290 -8.22 0.85 9.31
N VAL A 291 -7.87 1.00 8.04
CA VAL A 291 -7.16 0.01 7.22
C VAL A 291 -5.73 0.50 7.00
N GLY A 292 -4.78 -0.02 7.78
CA GLY A 292 -3.39 0.43 7.72
C GLY A 292 -2.39 -0.73 7.74
N ILE A 293 -1.23 -0.59 7.12
CA ILE A 293 -0.65 0.55 6.41
C ILE A 293 -0.74 0.32 4.89
N THR A 294 -1.48 1.17 4.17
CA THR A 294 -1.63 1.08 2.71
C THR A 294 -2.01 2.41 2.05
N SER A 295 -1.56 2.63 0.82
CA SER A 295 -2.02 3.74 -0.04
C SER A 295 -3.08 3.30 -1.06
N ARG A 296 -3.37 2.00 -1.10
CA ARG A 296 -4.32 1.36 -2.01
C ARG A 296 -5.75 1.50 -1.47
N VAL A 297 -6.69 1.73 -2.38
CA VAL A 297 -8.12 1.65 -2.08
C VAL A 297 -8.64 0.28 -2.50
N PHE A 298 -9.10 -0.50 -1.53
CA PHE A 298 -9.64 -1.83 -1.74
C PHE A 298 -11.15 -1.75 -1.99
N LEU A 299 -11.57 -1.81 -3.26
CA LEU A 299 -12.98 -1.68 -3.63
C LEU A 299 -13.86 -2.83 -3.13
N ASP A 300 -13.29 -4.04 -3.00
CA ASP A 300 -13.95 -5.19 -2.38
C ASP A 300 -14.26 -4.94 -0.89
N ALA A 301 -13.35 -4.30 -0.16
CA ALA A 301 -13.60 -3.87 1.21
C ALA A 301 -14.69 -2.80 1.30
N VAL A 302 -14.65 -1.83 0.38
CA VAL A 302 -15.65 -0.76 0.28
C VAL A 302 -17.04 -1.34 0.03
N ASP A 303 -17.16 -2.30 -0.90
CA ASP A 303 -18.42 -2.96 -1.23
C ASP A 303 -18.99 -3.76 -0.07
N ALA A 304 -18.12 -4.40 0.73
CA ALA A 304 -18.51 -5.16 1.91
C ALA A 304 -18.92 -4.27 3.09
N TRP A 305 -18.18 -3.17 3.35
CA TRP A 305 -18.36 -2.36 4.56
C TRP A 305 -19.33 -1.17 4.37
N ARG A 306 -19.47 -0.68 3.12
CA ARG A 306 -20.34 0.43 2.69
C ARG A 306 -20.19 1.71 3.54
N PRO A 307 -19.03 2.39 3.45
CA PRO A 307 -18.82 3.70 4.08
C PRO A 307 -19.67 4.80 3.43
N ASP A 308 -19.91 5.91 4.13
CA ASP A 308 -20.40 7.16 3.50
C ASP A 308 -19.25 7.94 2.85
N VAL A 309 -18.05 7.83 3.41
CA VAL A 309 -16.82 8.45 2.92
C VAL A 309 -15.63 7.51 3.02
N VAL A 310 -14.85 7.44 1.95
CA VAL A 310 -13.52 6.82 1.93
C VAL A 310 -12.47 7.92 1.99
N ILE A 311 -11.51 7.77 2.90
CA ILE A 311 -10.43 8.73 3.13
C ILE A 311 -9.11 8.01 2.93
N SER A 312 -8.36 8.38 1.90
CA SER A 312 -6.96 8.00 1.78
C SER A 312 -6.11 9.00 2.55
N GLU A 313 -5.50 8.58 3.66
CA GLU A 313 -4.52 9.38 4.39
C GLU A 313 -3.13 8.89 4.00
N MET A 314 -2.27 9.79 3.52
CA MET A 314 -0.92 9.38 3.14
C MET A 314 0.07 10.52 3.30
N ALA A 315 1.30 10.18 3.69
CA ALA A 315 2.40 11.12 3.68
C ALA A 315 2.69 11.61 2.24
N ASP A 316 3.04 12.88 2.08
CA ASP A 316 3.26 13.49 0.77
C ASP A 316 4.37 12.80 -0.05
N HIS A 317 5.40 12.27 0.61
CA HIS A 317 6.46 11.50 -0.06
C HIS A 317 5.97 10.20 -0.72
N ARG A 318 4.77 9.70 -0.37
CA ARG A 318 4.17 8.55 -1.06
C ARG A 318 3.87 8.84 -2.53
N LEU A 319 3.69 10.11 -2.91
CA LEU A 319 3.48 10.49 -4.31
C LEU A 319 4.68 10.17 -5.21
N PHE A 320 5.89 9.98 -4.67
CA PHE A 320 7.06 9.56 -5.46
C PHE A 320 7.02 8.08 -5.85
N GLN A 321 6.22 7.27 -5.16
CA GLN A 321 6.01 5.84 -5.44
C GLN A 321 4.79 5.65 -6.35
N PRO A 322 4.75 4.60 -7.20
CA PRO A 322 3.54 4.29 -7.97
C PRO A 322 2.35 3.94 -7.06
N PRO A 323 1.11 4.24 -7.49
CA PRO A 323 -0.06 3.64 -6.86
C PRO A 323 -0.03 2.11 -7.01
N GLN A 324 -0.54 1.40 -6.02
CA GLN A 324 -0.44 -0.07 -5.90
C GLN A 324 -1.78 -0.80 -6.15
N ASP A 325 -2.78 -0.12 -6.71
CA ASP A 325 -4.15 -0.64 -6.84
C ASP A 325 -4.29 -1.91 -7.68
N HIS A 326 -3.30 -2.20 -8.51
CA HIS A 326 -3.28 -3.33 -9.42
C HIS A 326 -2.40 -4.48 -8.91
N GLU A 327 -2.07 -4.52 -7.62
CA GLU A 327 -1.49 -5.74 -7.04
C GLU A 327 -2.53 -6.88 -7.02
N PRO A 328 -2.13 -8.15 -7.24
CA PRO A 328 -3.05 -9.28 -7.44
C PRO A 328 -3.68 -9.80 -6.13
N TRP A 329 -3.61 -9.02 -5.05
CA TRP A 329 -4.09 -9.37 -3.72
C TRP A 329 -5.41 -8.66 -3.41
N SER A 330 -6.36 -9.32 -2.76
CA SER A 330 -7.62 -8.69 -2.31
C SER A 330 -7.49 -8.13 -0.89
N PHE A 331 -8.50 -7.38 -0.42
CA PHE A 331 -8.52 -6.91 0.98
C PHE A 331 -8.43 -8.08 1.96
N HIS A 332 -9.14 -9.16 1.67
CA HIS A 332 -9.12 -10.35 2.51
C HIS A 332 -7.73 -11.00 2.55
N ASP A 333 -7.00 -10.98 1.44
CA ASP A 333 -5.65 -11.57 1.38
C ASP A 333 -4.64 -10.80 2.23
N GLU A 334 -4.78 -9.48 2.30
CA GLU A 334 -3.85 -8.62 3.03
C GLU A 334 -4.26 -8.40 4.50
N PHE A 335 -5.55 -8.22 4.79
CA PHE A 335 -6.02 -7.75 6.10
C PHE A 335 -6.80 -8.79 6.91
N GLU A 336 -7.33 -9.84 6.29
CA GLU A 336 -8.09 -10.90 6.99
C GLU A 336 -7.26 -12.18 7.13
N CYS A 337 -5.97 -12.04 7.44
CA CYS A 337 -5.07 -13.16 7.68
C CYS A 337 -5.10 -13.66 9.14
N ASP A 338 -4.80 -14.94 9.30
CA ASP A 338 -4.60 -15.59 10.59
C ASP A 338 -3.10 -15.65 10.87
N CYS A 339 -2.65 -15.01 11.95
CA CYS A 339 -1.27 -15.11 12.44
C CYS A 339 -1.16 -15.78 13.81
N ASP A 340 -2.29 -16.26 14.36
CA ASP A 340 -2.36 -16.83 15.71
C ASP A 340 -2.21 -18.34 15.69
N SER A 341 -2.88 -19.02 14.74
CA SER A 341 -2.86 -20.48 14.67
C SER A 341 -1.46 -21.01 14.30
N PRO A 342 -1.15 -22.29 14.57
CA PRO A 342 0.08 -22.90 14.09
C PRO A 342 0.30 -22.74 12.58
N ALA A 343 -0.76 -22.90 11.77
CA ALA A 343 -0.69 -22.62 10.34
C ALA A 343 -0.42 -21.13 10.03
N GLY A 344 -1.05 -20.23 10.78
CA GLY A 344 -0.85 -18.79 10.67
C GLY A 344 0.58 -18.34 10.98
N GLN A 345 1.19 -18.88 12.04
CA GLN A 345 2.56 -18.59 12.42
C GLN A 345 3.57 -19.07 11.36
N VAL A 346 3.37 -20.28 10.83
CA VAL A 346 4.23 -20.84 9.77
C VAL A 346 4.13 -20.02 8.49
N THR A 347 2.91 -19.64 8.08
CA THR A 347 2.70 -18.84 6.87
C THR A 347 3.21 -17.41 7.02
N ALA A 348 3.08 -16.79 8.20
CA ALA A 348 3.69 -15.50 8.52
C ALA A 348 5.23 -15.57 8.42
N GLN A 349 5.85 -16.60 8.98
CA GLN A 349 7.30 -16.82 8.88
C GLN A 349 7.74 -17.02 7.43
N ALA A 350 6.98 -17.79 6.64
CA ALA A 350 7.27 -17.99 5.22
C ALA A 350 7.20 -16.68 4.42
N LEU A 351 6.23 -15.81 4.71
CA LEU A 351 6.15 -14.48 4.08
C LEU A 351 7.32 -13.56 4.48
N ILE A 352 7.80 -13.62 5.72
CA ILE A 352 9.01 -12.89 6.15
C ILE A 352 10.23 -13.39 5.36
N LEU A 353 10.42 -14.71 5.28
CA LEU A 353 11.52 -15.31 4.51
C LEU A 353 11.44 -14.94 3.03
N LEU A 354 10.23 -14.94 2.46
CA LEU A 354 10.00 -14.54 1.07
C LEU A 354 10.41 -13.07 0.84
N ARG A 355 10.03 -12.15 1.73
CA ARG A 355 10.44 -10.73 1.68
C ARG A 355 11.95 -10.52 1.84
N GLN A 356 12.62 -11.42 2.56
CA GLN A 356 14.08 -11.45 2.65
C GLN A 356 14.75 -12.11 1.44
N MET A 357 14.00 -12.43 0.38
CA MET A 357 14.46 -13.15 -0.81
C MET A 357 15.01 -14.56 -0.51
N LYS A 358 14.66 -15.15 0.63
CA LYS A 358 15.03 -16.52 1.04
C LYS A 358 13.96 -17.52 0.61
N VAL A 359 13.73 -17.59 -0.71
CA VAL A 359 12.61 -18.34 -1.31
C VAL A 359 12.65 -19.83 -0.96
N ASP A 360 13.82 -20.47 -1.04
CA ASP A 360 14.00 -21.88 -0.68
C ASP A 360 13.66 -22.17 0.79
N GLU A 361 14.04 -21.27 1.69
CA GLU A 361 13.75 -21.40 3.13
C GLU A 361 12.26 -21.22 3.40
N ALA A 362 11.62 -20.26 2.72
CA ALA A 362 10.18 -20.04 2.79
C ALA A 362 9.40 -21.29 2.32
N ALA A 363 9.78 -21.88 1.19
CA ALA A 363 9.13 -23.07 0.66
C ALA A 363 9.31 -24.29 1.58
N LYS A 364 10.52 -24.45 2.15
CA LYS A 364 10.78 -25.51 3.15
C LYS A 364 9.93 -25.35 4.40
N ALA A 365 9.78 -24.13 4.91
CA ALA A 365 8.96 -23.85 6.09
C ALA A 365 7.50 -24.27 5.92
N LEU A 366 6.99 -24.30 4.69
CA LEU A 366 5.62 -24.69 4.35
C LEU A 366 5.43 -26.18 4.04
N THR A 367 6.45 -27.01 4.26
CA THR A 367 6.32 -28.46 4.06
C THR A 367 5.36 -29.05 5.10
N GLY A 368 4.31 -29.73 4.64
CA GLY A 368 3.28 -30.32 5.50
C GLY A 368 2.33 -29.31 6.14
N ILE A 369 2.23 -28.09 5.61
CA ILE A 369 1.37 -27.02 6.11
C ILE A 369 -0.11 -27.43 6.21
N GLU A 370 -0.57 -28.31 5.32
CA GLU A 370 -1.92 -28.85 5.29
C GLU A 370 -2.29 -29.67 6.54
N ASN A 371 -1.27 -30.16 7.26
CA ASN A 371 -1.45 -30.92 8.51
C ASN A 371 -1.39 -30.03 9.76
N GLN A 372 -1.13 -28.73 9.61
CA GLN A 372 -1.07 -27.80 10.74
C GLN A 372 -2.46 -27.44 11.24
N ALA A 373 -2.61 -27.34 12.57
CA ALA A 373 -3.85 -26.87 13.16
C ALA A 373 -4.16 -25.44 12.70
N GLY A 374 -5.43 -25.18 12.35
CA GLY A 374 -5.87 -23.91 11.80
C GLY A 374 -5.67 -23.76 10.29
N PHE A 375 -5.12 -24.76 9.59
CA PHE A 375 -4.98 -24.71 8.13
C PHE A 375 -6.32 -24.46 7.43
N GLY A 376 -6.29 -23.66 6.36
CA GLY A 376 -7.48 -23.20 5.66
C GLY A 376 -7.13 -22.45 4.37
N ALA A 377 -8.14 -21.86 3.73
CA ALA A 377 -8.02 -21.27 2.39
C ALA A 377 -6.93 -20.18 2.29
N HIS A 378 -6.83 -19.30 3.29
CA HIS A 378 -5.80 -18.27 3.35
C HIS A 378 -4.38 -18.89 3.38
N HIS A 379 -4.18 -19.90 4.22
CA HIS A 379 -2.90 -20.58 4.36
C HIS A 379 -2.50 -21.31 3.08
N ALA A 380 -3.45 -22.00 2.45
CA ALA A 380 -3.26 -22.64 1.15
C ALA A 380 -2.86 -21.60 0.08
N ARG A 381 -3.51 -20.43 0.05
CA ARG A 381 -3.11 -19.33 -0.86
C ARG A 381 -1.70 -18.81 -0.57
N VAL A 382 -1.31 -18.59 0.69
CA VAL A 382 0.07 -18.19 1.03
C VAL A 382 1.06 -19.23 0.54
N ALA A 383 0.77 -20.52 0.79
CA ALA A 383 1.63 -21.61 0.37
C ALA A 383 1.75 -21.66 -1.16
N ALA A 384 0.63 -21.48 -1.88
CA ALA A 384 0.63 -21.40 -3.32
C ALA A 384 1.52 -20.26 -3.85
N GLN A 385 1.44 -19.07 -3.25
CA GLN A 385 2.31 -17.94 -3.59
C GLN A 385 3.79 -18.29 -3.43
N VAL A 386 4.17 -18.85 -2.28
CA VAL A 386 5.58 -19.21 -2.01
C VAL A 386 6.07 -20.30 -2.96
N PHE A 387 5.24 -21.31 -3.25
CA PHE A 387 5.61 -22.36 -4.20
C PHE A 387 5.73 -21.84 -5.63
N VAL A 388 4.90 -20.86 -6.03
CA VAL A 388 5.12 -20.16 -7.31
C VAL A 388 6.48 -19.45 -7.33
N SER A 389 6.82 -18.71 -6.26
CA SER A 389 8.12 -18.05 -6.13
C SER A 389 9.28 -19.03 -6.22
N ASN A 390 9.09 -20.23 -5.64
CA ASN A 390 10.09 -21.30 -5.66
C ASN A 390 10.07 -22.16 -6.95
N HIS A 391 9.25 -21.79 -7.94
CA HIS A 391 9.07 -22.55 -9.19
C HIS A 391 8.53 -23.99 -9.00
N GLU A 392 7.86 -24.26 -7.88
CA GLU A 392 7.18 -25.53 -7.57
C GLU A 392 5.72 -25.49 -8.04
N PHE A 393 5.50 -25.31 -9.35
CA PHE A 393 4.18 -25.01 -9.93
C PHE A 393 3.12 -26.10 -9.69
N SER A 394 3.49 -27.38 -9.64
CA SER A 394 2.54 -28.46 -9.31
C SER A 394 2.00 -28.33 -7.89
N ARG A 395 2.86 -28.03 -6.92
CA ARG A 395 2.44 -27.81 -5.52
C ARG A 395 1.67 -26.52 -5.36
N ALA A 396 2.08 -25.46 -6.08
CA ALA A 396 1.33 -24.21 -6.11
C ALA A 396 -0.11 -24.41 -6.60
N LEU A 397 -0.28 -25.22 -7.65
CA LEU A 397 -1.60 -25.56 -8.20
C LEU A 397 -2.44 -26.37 -7.22
N GLU A 398 -1.86 -27.37 -6.55
CA GLU A 398 -2.53 -28.15 -5.52
C GLU A 398 -3.05 -27.24 -4.40
N MET A 399 -2.19 -26.38 -3.86
CA MET A 399 -2.57 -25.42 -2.81
C MET A 399 -3.62 -24.42 -3.30
N SER A 400 -3.52 -23.95 -4.54
CA SER A 400 -4.54 -23.07 -5.13
C SER A 400 -5.90 -23.75 -5.24
N ARG A 401 -5.93 -25.04 -5.61
CA ARG A 401 -7.16 -25.84 -5.68
C ARG A 401 -7.77 -26.06 -4.29
N LEU A 402 -6.96 -26.28 -3.26
CA LEU A 402 -7.44 -26.34 -1.88
C LEU A 402 -8.08 -25.00 -1.44
N ALA A 403 -7.44 -23.88 -1.77
CA ALA A 403 -8.00 -22.55 -1.50
C ALA A 403 -9.32 -22.32 -2.24
N LEU A 404 -9.38 -22.68 -3.52
CA LEU A 404 -10.58 -22.55 -4.37
C LEU A 404 -11.72 -23.48 -3.94
N ALA A 405 -11.42 -24.68 -3.43
CA ALA A 405 -12.47 -25.58 -2.91
C ALA A 405 -13.25 -24.93 -1.76
N ALA A 406 -12.56 -24.15 -0.92
CA ALA A 406 -13.18 -23.39 0.15
C ALA A 406 -13.81 -22.07 -0.32
N GLN A 407 -13.18 -21.38 -1.28
CA GLN A 407 -13.63 -20.07 -1.77
C GLN A 407 -13.52 -19.97 -3.31
N PRO A 408 -14.49 -20.51 -4.07
CA PRO A 408 -14.35 -20.75 -5.52
C PRO A 408 -14.25 -19.52 -6.40
N ARG A 409 -14.65 -18.34 -5.90
CA ARG A 409 -14.74 -17.09 -6.68
C ARG A 409 -13.71 -16.05 -6.25
N ARG A 410 -12.71 -16.41 -5.45
CA ARG A 410 -11.66 -15.47 -5.03
C ARG A 410 -10.70 -15.20 -6.19
N ALA A 411 -10.65 -13.95 -6.65
CA ALA A 411 -9.86 -13.55 -7.81
C ALA A 411 -8.36 -13.87 -7.66
N SER A 412 -7.79 -13.63 -6.48
CA SER A 412 -6.38 -13.94 -6.20
C SER A 412 -6.08 -15.45 -6.26
N TYR A 413 -7.03 -16.31 -5.84
CA TYR A 413 -6.83 -17.76 -5.85
C TYR A 413 -6.90 -18.29 -7.28
N LEU A 414 -7.86 -17.78 -8.05
CA LEU A 414 -8.00 -18.02 -9.48
C LEU A 414 -6.75 -17.56 -10.24
N TRP A 415 -6.20 -16.39 -9.89
CA TRP A 415 -5.00 -15.85 -10.51
C TRP A 415 -3.75 -16.71 -10.23
N ILE A 416 -3.51 -17.13 -8.99
CA ILE A 416 -2.37 -18.03 -8.69
C ILE A 416 -2.55 -19.38 -9.39
N ALA A 417 -3.77 -19.94 -9.42
CA ALA A 417 -4.07 -21.17 -10.15
C ALA A 417 -3.77 -21.02 -11.65
N ALA A 418 -4.19 -19.90 -12.25
CA ALA A 418 -3.91 -19.58 -13.65
C ALA A 418 -2.40 -19.51 -13.91
N TYR A 419 -1.65 -18.86 -13.01
CA TYR A 419 -0.20 -18.79 -13.11
C TYR A 419 0.43 -20.18 -13.04
N ALA A 420 0.05 -21.00 -12.05
CA ALA A 420 0.58 -22.34 -11.89
C ALA A 420 0.26 -23.25 -13.10
N GLU A 421 -0.96 -23.20 -13.64
CA GLU A 421 -1.33 -23.97 -14.85
C GLU A 421 -0.52 -23.53 -16.08
N ALA A 422 -0.27 -22.23 -16.25
CA ALA A 422 0.50 -21.72 -17.39
C ALA A 422 1.92 -22.30 -17.40
N TYR A 423 2.57 -22.36 -16.23
CA TYR A 423 3.93 -22.88 -16.08
C TYR A 423 3.99 -24.41 -15.96
N ASN A 424 2.88 -25.08 -15.63
CA ASN A 424 2.74 -26.54 -15.76
C ASN A 424 2.48 -27.01 -17.20
N GLY A 425 2.43 -26.08 -18.17
CA GLY A 425 2.22 -26.42 -19.58
C GLY A 425 0.76 -26.63 -19.98
N ASN A 426 -0.19 -26.14 -19.18
CA ASN A 426 -1.63 -26.23 -19.42
C ASN A 426 -2.23 -24.84 -19.76
N PRO A 427 -1.87 -24.21 -20.88
CA PRO A 427 -2.22 -22.82 -21.16
C PRO A 427 -3.73 -22.57 -21.31
N GLU A 428 -4.51 -23.55 -21.76
CA GLU A 428 -5.97 -23.39 -21.84
C GLU A 428 -6.64 -23.38 -20.46
N ALA A 429 -6.15 -24.22 -19.53
CA ALA A 429 -6.61 -24.17 -18.14
C ALA A 429 -6.21 -22.82 -17.50
N ALA A 430 -5.02 -22.32 -17.80
CA ALA A 430 -4.58 -21.00 -17.35
C ALA A 430 -5.49 -19.88 -17.85
N VAL A 431 -5.87 -19.88 -19.13
CA VAL A 431 -6.80 -18.90 -19.71
C VAL A 431 -8.16 -18.95 -19.00
N ASN A 432 -8.67 -20.15 -18.70
CA ASN A 432 -9.95 -20.29 -17.99
C ASN A 432 -9.90 -19.68 -16.58
N PHE A 433 -8.88 -20.03 -15.79
CA PHE A 433 -8.71 -19.47 -14.45
C PHE A 433 -8.48 -17.95 -14.49
N ALA A 434 -7.67 -17.45 -15.42
CA ALA A 434 -7.43 -16.02 -15.57
C ALA A 434 -8.69 -15.26 -16.00
N THR A 435 -9.52 -15.84 -16.86
CA THR A 435 -10.83 -15.29 -17.25
C THR A 435 -11.76 -15.19 -16.05
N TRP A 436 -11.81 -16.24 -15.21
CA TRP A 436 -12.58 -16.21 -13.98
C TRP A 436 -12.03 -15.19 -12.97
N ALA A 437 -10.71 -15.01 -12.88
CA ALA A 437 -10.09 -14.00 -12.01
C ALA A 437 -10.52 -12.58 -12.43
N VAL A 438 -10.46 -12.27 -13.73
CA VAL A 438 -10.94 -10.98 -14.28
C VAL A 438 -12.44 -10.79 -14.03
N GLY A 439 -13.24 -11.84 -14.17
CA GLY A 439 -14.68 -11.78 -13.88
C GLY A 439 -14.99 -11.58 -12.39
N ALA A 440 -14.14 -12.10 -11.49
CA ALA A 440 -14.31 -11.97 -10.05
C ALA A 440 -13.89 -10.59 -9.51
N ASP A 441 -12.89 -9.95 -10.12
CA ASP A 441 -12.48 -8.58 -9.80
C ASP A 441 -12.11 -7.82 -11.09
N PRO A 442 -13.10 -7.24 -11.78
CA PRO A 442 -12.87 -6.54 -13.04
C PRO A 442 -12.16 -5.19 -12.86
N HIS A 443 -11.95 -4.74 -11.61
CA HIS A 443 -11.30 -3.47 -11.30
C HIS A 443 -9.79 -3.60 -11.09
N ASN A 444 -9.24 -4.82 -11.16
CA ASN A 444 -7.84 -5.10 -10.95
C ASN A 444 -7.07 -5.34 -12.26
N GLY A 445 -6.19 -4.39 -12.59
CA GLY A 445 -5.40 -4.41 -13.82
C GLY A 445 -4.45 -5.61 -13.94
N ALA A 446 -3.93 -6.16 -12.84
CA ALA A 446 -3.02 -7.31 -12.91
C ALA A 446 -3.71 -8.57 -13.44
N PHE A 447 -4.96 -8.81 -13.07
CA PHE A 447 -5.71 -9.97 -13.56
C PHE A 447 -5.95 -9.85 -15.07
N ALA A 448 -6.35 -8.68 -15.54
CA ALA A 448 -6.58 -8.42 -16.96
C ALA A 448 -5.28 -8.44 -17.77
N ALA A 449 -4.20 -7.86 -17.24
CA ALA A 449 -2.88 -7.87 -17.89
C ALA A 449 -2.32 -9.29 -18.00
N PHE A 450 -2.52 -10.12 -16.96
CA PHE A 450 -2.11 -11.52 -17.00
C PHE A 450 -2.90 -12.32 -18.05
N LEU A 451 -4.24 -12.18 -18.09
CA LEU A 451 -5.06 -12.81 -19.12
C LEU A 451 -4.66 -12.35 -20.53
N ALA A 452 -4.45 -11.06 -20.73
CA ALA A 452 -3.97 -10.51 -22.01
C ALA A 452 -2.64 -11.14 -22.43
N SER A 453 -1.71 -11.29 -21.49
CA SER A 453 -0.40 -11.92 -21.73
C SER A 453 -0.54 -13.37 -22.18
N LEU A 454 -1.44 -14.14 -21.56
CA LEU A 454 -1.74 -15.52 -21.98
C LEU A 454 -2.33 -15.57 -23.39
N LEU A 455 -3.33 -14.72 -23.70
CA LEU A 455 -3.97 -14.68 -25.01
C LEU A 455 -2.98 -14.28 -26.11
N ILE A 456 -2.13 -13.28 -25.86
CA ILE A 456 -1.05 -12.86 -26.76
C ILE A 456 -0.05 -13.99 -26.99
N GLY A 457 0.40 -14.66 -25.92
CA GLY A 457 1.32 -15.79 -26.01
C GLY A 457 0.77 -16.98 -26.82
N LEU A 458 -0.56 -17.14 -26.82
CA LEU A 458 -1.30 -18.12 -27.63
C LEU A 458 -1.68 -17.60 -29.03
N GLN A 459 -1.31 -16.37 -29.38
CA GLN A 459 -1.69 -15.71 -30.64
C GLN A 459 -3.21 -15.59 -30.85
N ARG A 460 -3.99 -15.54 -29.76
CA ARG A 460 -5.44 -15.31 -29.77
C ARG A 460 -5.73 -13.81 -29.86
N TRP A 461 -5.26 -13.19 -30.94
CA TRP A 461 -5.24 -11.72 -31.12
C TRP A 461 -6.62 -11.09 -31.01
N SER A 462 -7.65 -11.74 -31.56
CA SER A 462 -9.03 -11.25 -31.50
C SER A 462 -9.55 -11.20 -30.07
N ASP A 463 -9.33 -12.26 -29.29
CA ASP A 463 -9.78 -12.33 -27.89
C ASP A 463 -9.02 -11.31 -27.02
N ALA A 464 -7.71 -11.18 -27.25
CA ALA A 464 -6.88 -10.19 -26.56
C ALA A 464 -7.35 -8.76 -26.87
N ALA A 465 -7.73 -8.49 -28.13
CA ALA A 465 -8.24 -7.18 -28.52
C ALA A 465 -9.57 -6.85 -27.84
N VAL A 466 -10.52 -7.79 -27.85
CA VAL A 466 -11.82 -7.62 -27.17
C VAL A 466 -11.63 -7.30 -25.69
N LEU A 467 -10.72 -8.02 -25.02
CA LEU A 467 -10.38 -7.77 -23.62
C LEU A 467 -9.79 -6.38 -23.41
N LEU A 468 -8.74 -6.04 -24.17
CA LEU A 468 -7.93 -4.84 -23.92
C LEU A 468 -8.62 -3.55 -24.39
N GLU A 469 -9.34 -3.57 -25.51
CA GLU A 469 -10.10 -2.42 -26.00
C GLU A 469 -11.22 -2.02 -25.03
N ASN A 470 -11.77 -3.00 -24.29
CA ASN A 470 -12.77 -2.75 -23.26
C ASN A 470 -12.15 -2.31 -21.92
N ILE A 471 -11.11 -3.00 -21.44
CA ILE A 471 -10.60 -2.80 -20.07
C ILE A 471 -9.58 -1.65 -19.98
N ALA A 472 -8.68 -1.48 -20.95
CA ALA A 472 -7.61 -0.48 -20.84
C ALA A 472 -8.12 0.96 -20.61
N PRO A 473 -9.21 1.42 -21.26
CA PRO A 473 -9.78 2.73 -20.97
C PRO A 473 -10.39 2.85 -19.56
N GLN A 474 -10.89 1.75 -19.00
CA GLN A 474 -11.51 1.73 -17.66
C GLN A 474 -10.46 1.72 -16.55
N LEU A 475 -9.35 1.01 -16.79
CA LEU A 475 -8.17 0.90 -15.92
C LEU A 475 -7.00 1.69 -16.52
N ALA A 476 -7.26 2.94 -16.84
CA ALA A 476 -6.31 3.81 -17.53
C ALA A 476 -5.01 4.01 -16.74
N ASP A 477 -5.04 3.79 -15.42
CA ASP A 477 -3.91 3.81 -14.50
C ASP A 477 -3.05 2.53 -14.50
N CYS A 478 -3.33 1.55 -15.37
CA CYS A 478 -2.54 0.33 -15.53
C CYS A 478 -1.69 0.36 -16.83
N PRO A 479 -0.38 0.69 -16.76
CA PRO A 479 0.47 0.78 -17.94
C PRO A 479 0.59 -0.53 -18.72
N ASP A 480 0.53 -1.68 -18.04
CA ASP A 480 0.68 -3.00 -18.66
C ASP A 480 -0.45 -3.34 -19.64
N LEU A 481 -1.65 -2.82 -19.39
CA LEU A 481 -2.76 -2.96 -20.34
C LEU A 481 -2.51 -2.17 -21.62
N TRP A 482 -1.98 -0.95 -21.51
CA TRP A 482 -1.63 -0.13 -22.69
C TRP A 482 -0.48 -0.73 -23.50
N ARG A 483 0.55 -1.28 -22.82
CA ARG A 483 1.63 -2.02 -23.50
C ARG A 483 1.09 -3.25 -24.24
N SER A 484 0.20 -4.00 -23.60
CA SER A 484 -0.44 -5.16 -24.24
C SER A 484 -1.32 -4.75 -25.42
N LEU A 485 -2.09 -3.66 -25.29
CA LEU A 485 -2.95 -3.16 -26.36
C LEU A 485 -2.15 -2.70 -27.58
N LYS A 486 -0.99 -2.06 -27.37
CA LYS A 486 -0.05 -1.72 -28.45
C LYS A 486 0.35 -2.98 -29.24
N ILE A 487 0.78 -4.04 -28.55
CA ILE A 487 1.22 -5.29 -29.18
C ILE A 487 0.07 -5.89 -30.01
N VAL A 488 -1.13 -5.94 -29.45
CA VAL A 488 -2.30 -6.52 -30.11
C VAL A 488 -2.73 -5.72 -31.33
N ARG A 489 -2.80 -4.38 -31.24
CA ARG A 489 -3.14 -3.53 -32.39
C ARG A 489 -2.12 -3.65 -33.53
N ALA A 490 -0.84 -3.68 -33.21
CA ALA A 490 0.22 -3.88 -34.20
C ALA A 490 0.07 -5.25 -34.91
N ALA A 491 -0.16 -6.32 -34.15
CA ALA A 491 -0.36 -7.66 -34.71
C ALA A 491 -1.62 -7.78 -35.59
N ARG A 492 -2.62 -6.92 -35.37
CA ARG A 492 -3.86 -6.87 -36.15
C ARG A 492 -3.82 -5.89 -37.33
N GLY A 493 -2.68 -5.25 -37.59
CA GLY A 493 -2.52 -4.31 -38.71
C GLY A 493 -3.09 -2.92 -38.44
N ASP A 494 -3.19 -2.50 -37.17
CA ASP A 494 -3.55 -1.14 -36.75
C ASP A 494 -2.32 -0.41 -36.17
N PRO A 495 -1.40 0.11 -37.02
CA PRO A 495 -0.19 0.77 -36.55
C PRO A 495 -0.47 2.10 -35.85
N ALA A 496 -1.47 2.87 -36.31
CA ALA A 496 -1.82 4.16 -35.72
C ALA A 496 -2.39 3.98 -34.30
N GLY A 497 -3.30 3.02 -34.11
CA GLY A 497 -3.80 2.70 -32.79
C GLY A 497 -2.74 2.07 -31.88
N ALA A 498 -1.79 1.33 -32.44
CA ALA A 498 -0.66 0.79 -31.67
C ALA A 498 0.28 1.91 -31.17
N GLU A 499 0.55 2.91 -32.01
CA GLU A 499 1.32 4.10 -31.63
C GLU A 499 0.64 4.85 -30.49
N GLN A 500 -0.65 5.16 -30.62
CA GLN A 500 -1.44 5.81 -29.57
C GLN A 500 -1.40 5.05 -28.23
N ALA A 501 -1.56 3.72 -28.25
CA ALA A 501 -1.47 2.91 -27.04
C ALA A 501 -0.03 2.90 -26.47
N GLY A 502 0.97 2.96 -27.34
CA GLY A 502 2.38 3.08 -26.96
C GLY A 502 2.72 4.40 -26.30
N GLU A 503 2.24 5.51 -26.84
CA GLU A 503 2.39 6.85 -26.26
C GLU A 503 1.76 6.91 -24.86
N MET A 504 0.57 6.32 -24.70
CA MET A 504 -0.07 6.21 -23.38
C MET A 504 0.79 5.42 -22.40
N ALA A 505 1.30 4.25 -22.78
CA ALA A 505 2.18 3.46 -21.93
C ALA A 505 3.48 4.22 -21.56
N GLN A 506 4.10 4.88 -22.53
CA GLN A 506 5.34 5.65 -22.33
C GLN A 506 5.12 6.89 -21.46
N SER A 507 3.95 7.51 -21.52
CA SER A 507 3.64 8.69 -20.71
C SER A 507 3.74 8.43 -19.19
N PHE A 508 3.71 7.17 -18.77
CA PHE A 508 3.89 6.75 -17.38
C PHE A 508 5.36 6.54 -16.97
N GLU A 509 6.28 6.44 -17.93
CA GLU A 509 7.70 6.14 -17.70
C GLU A 509 8.59 7.39 -17.66
N VAL A 510 8.10 8.52 -18.19
CA VAL A 510 8.83 9.79 -18.37
C VAL A 510 8.79 10.70 -17.14
#